data_AF-A0A9P0YU06-F1
#
_entry.id   AF-A0A9P0YU06-F1
#
_cell.length_a   1.000
_cell.length_b   1.000
_cell.length_c   1.000
_cell.angle_alpha   90.00
_cell.angle_beta   90.00
_cell.angle_gamma   90.00
#
_symmetry.space_group_name_H-M   'P 1'
#
loop_
_entity.id
_entity.type
_entity.pdbx_description
1 polymer ?
#
loop_
_entity_poly.entity_id
_entity_poly.type
_entity_poly.pdbx_seq_one_letter_code
_entity_poly.pdbx_strand_id
1 'polypeptide(L)'
;MPYLDIFSHYDDGRDLTDYDFNNDGFSPPVDDVNKRRLAYRHRTITEKYTKGLHGILNEDMRKCWEDLYEETDTYTDRWLSSARACLEQCASGNSELTPGDCSAAGANDGQGSKYQHVNVLATSGALIPSMVKCLLFRLGDMISCQNVHGMSGRYNALNG
;
A
#
# COMPACT_ATOMS: atom_id res chain seq x y z
N MET A 1 -1.20 8.60 -12.77
CA MET A 1 -1.02 7.13 -12.81
C MET A 1 -1.92 6.52 -11.76
N PRO A 2 -2.91 5.69 -12.15
CA PRO A 2 -3.91 5.16 -11.23
C PRO A 2 -3.39 4.11 -10.24
N TYR A 3 -2.42 3.27 -10.64
CA TYR A 3 -1.79 2.24 -9.79
C TYR A 3 -0.37 1.93 -10.28
N LEU A 4 0.42 1.18 -9.50
CA LEU A 4 1.86 0.98 -9.70
C LEU A 4 2.21 0.04 -10.86
N ASP A 5 1.38 -0.98 -11.11
CA ASP A 5 1.69 -2.10 -12.01
C ASP A 5 1.53 -1.79 -13.52
N ILE A 6 1.14 -0.57 -13.89
CA ILE A 6 0.81 -0.20 -15.29
C ILE A 6 1.96 -0.40 -16.28
N PHE A 7 3.21 -0.32 -15.80
CA PHE A 7 4.41 -0.42 -16.64
C PHE A 7 5.26 -1.67 -16.35
N SER A 8 4.77 -2.61 -15.54
CA SER A 8 5.57 -3.77 -15.14
C SER A 8 6.03 -4.62 -16.31
N HIS A 9 5.27 -4.68 -17.41
CA HIS A 9 5.67 -5.40 -18.61
C HIS A 9 6.84 -4.79 -19.39
N TYR A 10 7.21 -3.53 -19.11
CA TYR A 10 8.43 -2.93 -19.66
C TYR A 10 9.67 -3.21 -18.80
N ASP A 11 9.49 -3.69 -17.57
CA ASP A 11 10.59 -4.03 -16.67
C ASP A 11 11.27 -5.32 -17.15
N ASP A 12 12.58 -5.25 -17.38
CA ASP A 12 13.39 -6.37 -17.87
C ASP A 12 14.05 -7.19 -16.75
N GLY A 13 13.75 -6.91 -15.48
CA GLY A 13 14.30 -7.68 -14.36
C GLY A 13 15.73 -7.31 -13.97
N ARG A 14 16.35 -6.28 -14.57
CA ARG A 14 17.69 -5.82 -14.23
C ARG A 14 17.84 -5.52 -12.72
N ASP A 15 18.96 -5.90 -12.12
CA ASP A 15 19.32 -5.45 -10.77
C ASP A 15 19.51 -3.92 -10.73
N LEU A 16 18.84 -3.26 -9.79
CA LEU A 16 18.81 -1.80 -9.64
C LEU A 16 19.68 -1.30 -8.49
N THR A 17 20.42 -2.18 -7.80
CA THR A 17 21.22 -1.81 -6.61
C THR A 17 22.19 -0.65 -6.90
N ASP A 18 22.87 -0.68 -8.06
CA ASP A 18 23.82 0.35 -8.51
C ASP A 18 23.25 1.26 -9.61
N TYR A 19 21.93 1.25 -9.82
CA TYR A 19 21.29 2.04 -10.87
C TYR A 19 21.18 3.52 -10.49
N ASP A 20 21.82 4.40 -11.26
CA ASP A 20 21.77 5.85 -11.03
C ASP A 20 20.53 6.49 -11.66
N PHE A 21 19.47 6.59 -10.85
CA PHE A 21 18.22 7.26 -11.21
C PHE A 21 18.37 8.76 -11.53
N ASN A 22 19.44 9.43 -11.13
CA ASN A 22 19.62 10.86 -11.41
C ASN A 22 20.19 11.10 -12.80
N ASN A 23 20.99 10.15 -13.31
CA ASN A 23 21.69 10.27 -14.59
C ASN A 23 21.21 9.25 -15.64
N ASP A 24 20.06 8.60 -15.43
CA ASP A 24 19.54 7.60 -16.36
C ASP A 24 18.96 8.16 -17.67
N GLY A 25 18.87 9.48 -17.80
CA GLY A 25 18.37 10.17 -18.98
C GLY A 25 16.84 10.09 -19.15
N PHE A 26 16.09 9.84 -18.08
CA PHE A 26 14.63 9.85 -18.11
C PHE A 26 14.07 11.23 -18.46
N SER A 27 13.47 11.36 -19.64
CA SER A 27 12.88 12.60 -20.15
C SER A 27 11.77 12.28 -21.15
N PRO A 28 10.85 13.21 -21.46
CA PRO A 28 9.90 13.03 -22.56
C PRO A 28 10.65 12.83 -23.90
N PRO A 29 10.10 12.07 -24.86
CA PRO A 29 8.78 11.44 -24.88
C PRO A 29 8.71 10.09 -24.15
N VAL A 30 7.49 9.60 -23.89
CA VAL A 30 7.25 8.29 -23.26
C VAL A 30 7.38 7.16 -24.29
N ASP A 31 8.60 6.97 -24.79
CA ASP A 31 8.98 5.81 -25.60
C ASP A 31 9.23 4.57 -24.72
N ASP A 32 9.50 3.42 -25.33
CA ASP A 32 9.66 2.16 -24.59
C ASP A 32 10.88 2.18 -23.65
N VAL A 33 11.91 2.95 -23.98
CA VAL A 33 13.08 3.16 -23.12
C VAL A 33 12.66 3.92 -21.85
N ASN A 34 11.93 5.03 -21.99
CA ASN A 34 11.45 5.80 -20.85
C ASN A 34 10.36 5.06 -20.06
N LYS A 35 9.52 4.25 -20.69
CA LYS A 35 8.58 3.36 -19.98
C LYS A 35 9.31 2.32 -19.15
N ARG A 36 10.41 1.74 -19.65
CA ARG A 36 11.27 0.84 -18.87
C ARG A 36 11.92 1.54 -17.67
N ARG A 37 12.47 2.75 -17.87
CA ARG A 37 13.00 3.58 -16.76
C ARG A 37 11.92 3.87 -15.71
N LEU A 38 10.69 4.14 -16.14
CA LEU A 38 9.56 4.34 -15.24
C LEU A 38 9.21 3.06 -14.48
N ALA A 39 9.25 1.90 -15.14
CA ALA A 39 9.07 0.59 -14.52
C ALA A 39 10.11 0.32 -13.42
N TYR A 40 11.39 0.64 -13.65
CA TYR A 40 12.44 0.54 -12.63
C TYR A 40 12.15 1.41 -11.40
N ARG A 41 11.66 2.64 -11.59
CA ARG A 41 11.26 3.53 -10.50
C ARG A 41 10.09 2.93 -9.72
N HIS A 42 9.10 2.38 -10.41
CA HIS A 42 7.95 1.73 -9.80
C HIS A 42 8.34 0.47 -9.00
N ARG A 43 9.25 -0.36 -9.52
CA ARG A 43 9.83 -1.50 -8.77
C ARG A 43 10.53 -1.03 -7.50
N THR A 44 11.41 -0.03 -7.62
CA THR A 44 12.15 0.53 -6.47
C THR A 44 11.21 1.12 -5.42
N ILE A 45 10.15 1.82 -5.84
CA ILE A 45 9.12 2.34 -4.93
C ILE A 45 8.39 1.19 -4.22
N THR A 46 8.05 0.14 -4.95
CA THR A 46 7.40 -1.06 -4.39
C THR A 46 8.28 -1.70 -3.33
N GLU A 47 9.57 -1.91 -3.61
CA GLU A 47 10.53 -2.46 -2.65
C GLU A 47 10.66 -1.59 -1.40
N LYS A 48 10.74 -0.26 -1.56
CA LYS A 48 10.80 0.68 -0.43
C LYS A 48 9.52 0.64 0.40
N TYR A 49 8.36 0.57 -0.24
CA TYR A 49 7.08 0.45 0.46
C TYR A 49 7.01 -0.84 1.28
N THR A 50 7.41 -1.97 0.70
CA THR A 50 7.44 -3.27 1.39
C THR A 50 8.41 -3.29 2.57
N LYS A 51 9.53 -2.57 2.50
CA LYS A 51 10.48 -2.43 3.63
C LYS A 51 9.95 -1.53 4.75
N GLY A 52 8.86 -0.79 4.52
CA GLY A 52 8.29 0.13 5.48
C GLY A 52 9.20 1.32 5.82
N LEU A 53 8.85 2.07 6.87
CA LEU A 53 9.60 3.27 7.27
C LEU A 53 11.02 2.97 7.76
N HIS A 54 11.31 1.75 8.20
CA HIS A 54 12.65 1.34 8.62
C HIS A 54 13.69 1.44 7.50
N GLY A 55 13.27 1.26 6.24
CA GLY A 55 14.13 1.41 5.07
C GLY A 55 14.29 2.85 4.56
N ILE A 56 13.63 3.83 5.20
CA ILE A 56 13.54 5.22 4.71
C ILE A 56 14.03 6.21 5.78
N LEU A 57 13.59 6.04 7.03
CA LEU A 57 13.88 6.95 8.13
C LEU A 57 15.01 6.40 9.00
N ASN A 58 15.92 7.29 9.42
CA ASN A 58 16.93 6.96 10.43
C ASN A 58 16.31 6.82 11.83
N GLU A 59 17.09 6.40 12.82
CA GLU A 59 16.57 6.13 14.16
C GLU A 59 15.95 7.35 14.85
N ASP A 60 16.61 8.50 14.78
CA ASP A 60 16.15 9.73 15.43
C ASP A 60 14.85 10.25 14.78
N MET A 61 14.77 10.21 13.45
CA MET A 61 13.55 10.57 12.71
C MET A 61 12.40 9.63 13.02
N ARG A 62 12.66 8.34 13.27
CA ARG A 62 11.61 7.39 13.67
C ARG A 62 11.06 7.73 15.05
N LYS A 63 11.91 8.04 16.03
CA LYS A 63 11.44 8.47 17.37
C LYS A 63 10.56 9.70 17.27
N CYS A 64 11.02 10.72 16.55
CA CYS A 64 10.22 11.93 16.31
C CYS A 64 8.89 11.64 15.58
N TRP A 65 8.89 10.71 14.61
CA TRP A 65 7.67 10.29 13.92
C TRP A 65 6.71 9.50 14.84
N GLU A 66 7.23 8.63 15.71
CA GLU A 66 6.44 7.92 16.73
C GLU A 66 5.74 8.90 17.67
N ASP A 67 6.48 9.86 18.22
CA ASP A 67 5.95 10.91 19.10
C ASP A 67 4.87 11.72 18.37
N LEU A 68 5.14 12.14 17.13
CA LEU A 68 4.19 12.90 16.32
C LEU A 68 2.91 12.10 16.03
N TYR A 69 3.04 10.80 15.76
CA TYR A 69 1.90 9.92 15.54
C TYR A 69 1.04 9.82 16.81
N GLU A 70 1.65 9.62 17.98
CA GLU A 70 0.96 9.52 19.27
C GLU A 70 0.22 10.81 19.64
N GLU A 71 0.89 11.95 19.51
CA GLU A 71 0.29 13.28 19.74
C GLU A 71 -0.89 13.53 18.78
N THR A 72 -0.74 13.16 17.50
CA THR A 72 -1.81 13.32 16.50
C THR A 72 -2.99 12.39 16.77
N ASP A 73 -2.74 11.12 17.13
CA ASP A 73 -3.80 10.17 17.45
C ASP A 73 -4.55 10.60 18.72
N THR A 74 -3.82 11.09 19.74
CA THR A 74 -4.41 11.66 20.96
C THR A 74 -5.26 12.88 20.64
N TYR A 75 -4.74 13.82 19.84
CA TYR A 75 -5.47 15.02 19.42
C TYR A 75 -6.74 14.70 18.63
N THR A 76 -6.76 13.59 17.89
CA THR A 76 -7.90 13.15 17.07
C THR A 76 -8.80 12.15 17.79
N ASP A 77 -8.78 12.11 19.13
CA ASP A 77 -9.58 11.19 19.96
C ASP A 77 -9.42 9.72 19.54
N ARG A 78 -8.19 9.32 19.21
CA ARG A 78 -7.80 7.98 18.78
C ARG A 78 -8.43 7.52 17.47
N TRP A 79 -8.76 8.46 16.58
CA TRP A 79 -9.32 8.13 15.26
C TRP A 79 -8.42 7.19 14.45
N LEU A 80 -7.09 7.42 14.44
CA LEU A 80 -6.15 6.62 13.64
C LEU A 80 -6.06 5.20 14.18
N SER A 81 -5.90 5.06 15.50
CA SER A 81 -5.89 3.75 16.17
C SER A 81 -7.20 2.98 15.97
N SER A 82 -8.34 3.66 16.04
CA SER A 82 -9.67 3.04 15.85
C SER A 82 -9.86 2.57 14.40
N ALA A 83 -9.49 3.39 13.43
CA ALA A 83 -9.54 3.04 12.02
C ALA A 83 -8.63 1.84 11.70
N ARG A 84 -7.42 1.81 12.27
CA ARG A 84 -6.50 0.68 12.15
C ARG A 84 -7.08 -0.62 12.71
N ALA A 85 -7.62 -0.58 13.93
CA ALA A 85 -8.23 -1.76 14.54
C ALA A 85 -9.38 -2.33 13.68
N CYS A 86 -10.18 -1.45 13.07
CA CYS A 86 -11.22 -1.85 12.12
C CYS A 86 -10.63 -2.57 10.88
N LEU A 87 -9.56 -2.03 10.27
CA LEU A 87 -8.89 -2.64 9.13
C LEU A 87 -8.27 -4.01 9.45
N GLU A 88 -7.69 -4.16 10.65
CA GLU A 88 -7.11 -5.43 11.13
C GLU A 88 -8.20 -6.50 11.35
N GLN A 89 -9.34 -6.12 11.93
CA GLN A 89 -10.49 -7.02 12.09
C GLN A 89 -11.07 -7.48 10.75
N CYS A 90 -11.21 -6.54 9.79
CA CYS A 90 -11.63 -6.89 8.44
C CYS A 90 -10.68 -7.94 7.83
N ALA A 91 -9.37 -7.71 7.88
CA ALA A 91 -8.38 -8.61 7.29
C ALA A 91 -8.29 -9.99 7.98
N SER A 92 -8.54 -10.05 9.28
CA SER A 92 -8.39 -11.27 10.09
C SER A 92 -9.51 -12.28 9.89
N GLY A 93 -10.63 -11.89 9.25
CA GLY A 93 -11.75 -12.76 8.88
C GLY A 93 -12.30 -13.53 10.08
N ASN A 94 -13.36 -13.00 10.71
CA ASN A 94 -14.01 -13.60 11.88
C ASN A 94 -14.15 -15.14 11.79
N SER A 95 -13.22 -15.88 12.40
CA SER A 95 -13.49 -17.18 13.02
C SER A 95 -13.96 -16.96 14.45
N GLU A 96 -14.95 -16.09 14.64
CA GLU A 96 -15.62 -15.96 15.94
C GLU A 96 -17.01 -15.36 15.75
N LEU A 97 -17.88 -16.12 15.11
CA LEU A 97 -19.26 -16.17 15.55
C LEU A 97 -19.36 -17.42 16.40
N THR A 98 -19.25 -17.27 17.72
CA THR A 98 -19.79 -18.25 18.66
C THR A 98 -21.30 -18.33 18.40
N PRO A 99 -21.84 -19.46 17.90
CA PRO A 99 -23.28 -19.67 17.94
C PRO A 99 -23.61 -19.94 19.40
N GLY A 100 -24.56 -19.19 19.95
CA GLY A 100 -25.07 -19.42 21.28
C GLY A 100 -25.46 -20.88 21.49
N ASP A 101 -25.32 -21.32 22.74
CA ASP A 101 -25.72 -22.63 23.24
C ASP A 101 -27.05 -23.13 22.66
N CYS A 102 -27.01 -24.15 21.83
CA CYS A 102 -28.00 -25.24 21.90
C CYS A 102 -27.39 -26.54 21.36
N SER A 103 -27.25 -27.53 22.24
CA SER A 103 -26.94 -28.91 21.87
C SER A 103 -28.10 -29.52 21.07
N ALA A 104 -27.84 -30.08 19.89
CA ALA A 104 -28.38 -31.38 19.47
C ALA A 104 -27.67 -31.87 18.20
N ALA A 105 -27.33 -33.16 18.22
CA ALA A 105 -26.57 -33.90 17.21
C ALA A 105 -27.16 -33.84 15.79
N GLY A 106 -26.28 -33.74 14.78
CA GLY A 106 -26.60 -33.98 13.38
C GLY A 106 -25.40 -33.70 12.48
N ALA A 107 -24.85 -34.76 11.87
CA ALA A 107 -23.71 -34.72 10.97
C ALA A 107 -23.99 -33.91 9.68
N ASN A 108 -23.07 -33.02 9.32
CA ASN A 108 -22.44 -32.97 7.99
C ASN A 108 -21.37 -31.87 7.97
N ASP A 109 -20.13 -32.32 7.80
CA ASP A 109 -18.93 -31.53 7.62
C ASP A 109 -19.01 -30.81 6.27
N GLY A 110 -19.46 -29.56 6.31
CA GLY A 110 -19.58 -28.65 5.17
C GLY A 110 -18.62 -27.49 5.37
N GLN A 111 -17.36 -27.72 5.03
CA GLN A 111 -16.24 -26.79 5.02
C GLN A 111 -16.68 -25.35 4.72
N GLY A 112 -16.76 -24.52 5.77
CA GLY A 112 -17.05 -23.11 5.65
C GLY A 112 -16.04 -22.49 4.70
N SER A 113 -16.51 -21.96 3.57
CA SER A 113 -15.69 -21.25 2.61
C SER A 113 -14.97 -20.11 3.34
N LYS A 114 -13.65 -20.26 3.54
CA LYS A 114 -12.81 -19.26 4.19
C LYS A 114 -12.79 -18.03 3.29
N TYR A 115 -13.62 -17.04 3.60
CA TYR A 115 -13.60 -15.76 2.91
C TYR A 115 -12.34 -14.99 3.30
N GLN A 116 -11.60 -14.51 2.30
CA GLN A 116 -10.46 -13.63 2.51
C GLN A 116 -10.90 -12.20 2.24
N HIS A 117 -10.89 -11.38 3.29
CA HIS A 117 -11.10 -9.94 3.15
C HIS A 117 -9.81 -9.26 2.70
N VAL A 118 -9.95 -8.27 1.83
CA VAL A 118 -8.82 -7.51 1.27
C VAL A 118 -9.08 -6.03 1.48
N ASN A 119 -8.13 -5.33 2.09
CA ASN A 119 -8.18 -3.88 2.24
C ASN A 119 -7.63 -3.20 0.97
N VAL A 120 -8.42 -2.28 0.41
CA VAL A 120 -8.09 -1.52 -0.79
C VAL A 120 -8.22 -0.02 -0.49
N LEU A 121 -7.21 0.76 -0.85
CA LEU A 121 -7.23 2.21 -0.72
C LEU A 121 -7.46 2.86 -2.08
N ALA A 122 -8.52 3.65 -2.19
CA ALA A 122 -8.76 4.56 -3.30
C ALA A 122 -8.75 6.01 -2.80
N THR A 123 -7.97 6.88 -3.44
CA THR A 123 -7.85 8.28 -3.02
C THR A 123 -7.77 9.22 -4.22
N SER A 124 -8.27 10.45 -4.07
CA SER A 124 -8.17 11.51 -5.09
C SER A 124 -6.75 12.05 -5.27
N GLY A 125 -5.83 11.72 -4.36
CA GLY A 125 -4.43 12.15 -4.40
C GLY A 125 -3.59 11.45 -5.48
N ALA A 126 -2.40 11.98 -5.71
CA ALA A 126 -1.39 11.33 -6.53
C ALA A 126 -0.89 10.04 -5.85
N LEU A 127 -0.61 8.99 -6.64
CA LEU A 127 -0.30 7.66 -6.14
C LEU A 127 0.88 7.63 -5.15
N ILE A 128 2.04 8.20 -5.53
CA ILE A 128 3.26 8.12 -4.71
C ILE A 128 3.09 8.83 -3.35
N PRO A 129 2.62 10.09 -3.27
CA PRO A 129 2.32 10.71 -1.99
C PRO A 129 1.30 9.94 -1.16
N SER A 130 0.31 9.29 -1.78
CA SER A 130 -0.68 8.47 -1.08
C SER A 130 -0.06 7.21 -0.47
N MET A 131 0.86 6.55 -1.17
CA MET A 131 1.64 5.45 -0.61
C MET A 131 2.51 5.91 0.58
N VAL A 132 3.16 7.07 0.46
CA VAL A 132 3.94 7.64 1.57
C VAL A 132 3.04 7.89 2.79
N LYS A 133 1.84 8.43 2.58
CA LYS A 133 0.85 8.59 3.66
C LYS A 133 0.48 7.23 4.29
N CYS A 134 0.30 6.17 3.51
CA CYS A 134 0.04 4.85 4.07
C CYS A 134 1.15 4.40 5.02
N LEU A 135 2.41 4.62 4.66
CA LEU A 135 3.54 4.31 5.54
C LEU A 135 3.51 5.17 6.81
N LEU A 136 3.34 6.49 6.67
CA LEU A 136 3.34 7.44 7.79
C LEU A 136 2.18 7.24 8.77
N PHE A 137 1.02 6.79 8.28
CA PHE A 137 -0.15 6.47 9.11
C PHE A 137 -0.24 4.98 9.48
N ARG A 138 0.87 4.24 9.31
CA ARG A 138 0.98 2.80 9.67
C ARG A 138 -0.08 1.91 9.02
N LEU A 139 -0.50 2.25 7.80
CA LEU A 139 -1.42 1.46 6.97
C LEU A 139 -0.67 0.52 6.01
N GLY A 140 0.66 0.69 5.87
CA GLY A 140 1.50 -0.07 4.93
C GLY A 140 1.42 -1.59 5.08
N ASP A 141 1.32 -2.07 6.32
CA ASP A 141 1.27 -3.50 6.62
C ASP A 141 -0.10 -4.12 6.32
N MET A 142 -1.15 -3.29 6.28
CA MET A 142 -2.54 -3.73 6.07
C MET A 142 -3.00 -3.55 4.61
N ILE A 143 -2.37 -2.64 3.87
CA ILE A 143 -2.72 -2.30 2.50
C ILE A 143 -1.46 -2.44 1.64
N SER A 144 -1.40 -3.53 0.86
CA SER A 144 -0.31 -3.76 -0.08
C SER A 144 -0.24 -2.65 -1.12
N CYS A 145 0.96 -2.39 -1.66
CA CYS A 145 1.19 -1.37 -2.69
C CYS A 145 0.31 -1.54 -3.94
N GLN A 146 -0.06 -2.79 -4.27
CA GLN A 146 -0.96 -3.12 -5.40
C GLN A 146 -2.41 -2.69 -5.13
N ASN A 147 -2.79 -2.58 -3.85
CA ASN A 147 -4.13 -2.20 -3.44
C ASN A 147 -4.28 -0.68 -3.21
N VAL A 148 -3.27 0.12 -3.52
CA VAL A 148 -3.31 1.59 -3.43
C VAL A 148 -3.57 2.21 -4.80
N HIS A 149 -4.64 2.99 -4.91
CA HIS A 149 -5.11 3.59 -6.14
C HIS A 149 -5.20 5.11 -6.01
N GLY A 150 -4.47 5.83 -6.87
CA GLY A 150 -4.45 7.29 -6.92
C GLY A 150 -5.23 7.84 -8.10
N MET A 151 -6.33 8.55 -7.86
CA MET A 151 -7.21 9.11 -8.89
C MET A 151 -6.85 10.54 -9.29
N SER A 152 -5.67 11.05 -8.91
CA SER A 152 -5.19 12.34 -9.41
C SER A 152 -4.94 12.26 -10.92
N GLY A 153 -6.01 12.53 -11.67
CA GLY A 153 -6.00 12.65 -13.10
C GLY A 153 -5.50 14.03 -13.48
N ARG A 154 -4.25 14.11 -13.98
CA ARG A 154 -4.04 14.94 -15.16
C ARG A 154 -4.60 14.14 -16.33
N TYR A 155 -5.89 14.34 -16.63
CA TYR A 155 -6.55 13.85 -17.83
C TYR A 155 -6.05 14.58 -19.11
N ASN A 156 -4.76 14.93 -19.21
CA ASN A 156 -4.22 15.78 -20.28
C ASN A 156 -2.90 15.25 -20.86
N ALA A 157 -2.81 13.96 -21.20
CA ALA A 157 -1.66 13.46 -21.98
C ALA A 157 -1.91 12.20 -22.81
N LEU A 158 -3.16 11.84 -23.13
CA LEU A 158 -3.44 10.66 -23.96
C LEU A 158 -4.49 10.87 -25.07
N ASN A 159 -4.93 12.10 -25.34
CA ASN A 159 -5.69 12.43 -26.55
C ASN A 159 -5.40 13.87 -26.98
N GLY A 160 -4.79 14.04 -28.15
CA GLY A 160 -4.48 15.33 -28.79
C GLY A 160 -3.10 15.35 -29.41
#